data_AF-A0AAN6RAS6-F1
#
_entry.id   AF-A0AAN6RAS6-F1
#
_cell.length_a   1.000
_cell.length_b   1.000
_cell.length_c   1.000
_cell.angle_alpha   90.00
_cell.angle_beta   90.00
_cell.angle_gamma   90.00
#
_symmetry.space_group_name_H-M   'P 1'
#
loop_
_entity.id
_entity.type
_entity.pdbx_description
1 polymer ?
#
loop_
_entity_poly.entity_id
_entity_poly.type
_entity_poly.pdbx_seq_one_letter_code
_entity_poly.pdbx_strand_id
1 'polypeptide(L)'
;MSAAPKSRWAEDDAETKALLEQKRREKEERKRAKAEKQRKLEEEAQRQKLLAQKRDDDATNSSGQDKLNGDTGRPPKRRRLSNEPPDAQPDIEQQEAPISLLRFPAPEWGPCRHVDNFERLNHIEEGSYGLVSRAKESATGEIVALKKLKMENSHDGFPITGLREIQTLLESRHTNIVRLREVVMGDSMDE
;
A
#
# COMPACT_ATOMS: atom_id res chain seq x y z
N MET A 1 -48.77 55.13 7.43
CA MET A 1 -47.59 54.68 6.67
C MET A 1 -46.59 54.10 7.67
N SER A 2 -46.17 52.87 7.41
CA SER A 2 -45.33 52.02 8.26
C SER A 2 -43.86 52.47 8.29
N ALA A 3 -43.26 52.50 9.49
CA ALA A 3 -41.83 52.31 9.66
C ALA A 3 -41.62 51.18 10.68
N ALA A 4 -40.95 50.10 10.27
CA ALA A 4 -40.64 48.98 11.16
C ALA A 4 -39.56 49.39 12.18
N PRO A 5 -39.61 48.91 13.44
CA PRO A 5 -38.59 49.23 14.44
C PRO A 5 -37.26 48.55 14.08
N LYS A 6 -36.17 49.31 14.15
CA LYS A 6 -34.81 48.80 13.92
C LYS A 6 -34.49 47.74 14.98
N SER A 7 -34.20 46.52 14.53
CA SER A 7 -33.86 45.36 15.37
C SER A 7 -32.66 45.65 16.27
N ARG A 8 -32.77 45.26 17.56
CA ARG A 8 -31.78 45.41 18.64
C ARG A 8 -30.50 44.57 18.48
N TRP A 9 -30.32 43.95 17.31
CA TRP A 9 -29.20 43.07 16.97
C TRP A 9 -28.30 43.65 15.87
N ALA A 10 -28.54 44.90 15.48
CA ALA A 10 -27.80 45.61 14.44
C ALA A 10 -26.81 46.63 15.01
N GLU A 11 -26.21 46.34 16.17
CA GLU A 11 -25.00 47.04 16.59
C GLU A 11 -23.82 46.36 15.90
N ASP A 12 -23.43 46.96 14.78
CA ASP A 12 -22.17 46.73 14.10
C ASP A 12 -21.02 47.13 15.04
N ASP A 13 -20.63 46.23 15.93
CA ASP A 13 -19.46 46.40 16.79
C ASP A 13 -18.22 46.47 15.90
N ALA A 14 -17.48 47.59 15.95
CA ALA A 14 -16.27 47.82 15.16
C ALA A 14 -15.23 46.67 15.30
N GLU A 15 -15.26 45.97 16.43
CA GLU A 15 -14.42 44.80 16.71
C GLU A 15 -14.77 43.58 15.83
N THR A 16 -16.06 43.36 15.53
CA THR A 16 -16.49 42.23 14.67
C THR A 16 -16.07 42.43 13.22
N LYS A 17 -16.14 43.67 12.72
CA LYS A 17 -15.63 44.04 11.38
C LYS A 17 -14.11 43.90 11.30
N ALA A 18 -13.39 44.30 12.35
CA ALA A 18 -11.95 44.13 12.43
C ALA A 18 -11.52 42.65 12.43
N LEU A 19 -12.24 41.78 13.15
CA LEU A 19 -11.98 40.33 13.15
C LEU A 19 -12.24 39.67 11.78
N LEU A 20 -13.30 40.09 11.08
CA LEU A 20 -13.59 39.60 9.73
C LEU A 20 -12.53 40.05 8.72
N GLU A 21 -12.02 41.27 8.84
CA GLU A 21 -10.95 41.77 7.99
C GLU A 21 -9.61 41.05 8.27
N GLN A 22 -9.28 40.78 9.53
CA GLN A 22 -8.11 39.96 9.88
C GLN A 22 -8.21 38.55 9.30
N LYS A 23 -9.36 37.88 9.43
CA LYS A 23 -9.59 36.55 8.81
C LYS A 23 -9.49 36.58 7.30
N ARG A 24 -9.91 37.68 6.64
CA ARG A 24 -9.79 37.83 5.19
C ARG A 24 -8.32 37.98 4.77
N ARG A 25 -7.54 38.79 5.49
CA ARG A 25 -6.10 38.96 5.26
C ARG A 25 -5.32 37.66 5.47
N GLU A 26 -5.59 36.94 6.55
CA GLU A 26 -4.96 35.64 6.83
C GLU A 26 -5.29 34.60 5.73
N LYS A 27 -6.54 34.57 5.25
CA LYS A 27 -6.95 33.68 4.16
C LYS A 27 -6.27 34.04 2.83
N GLU A 28 -6.09 35.33 2.56
CA GLU A 28 -5.37 35.81 1.36
C GLU A 28 -3.87 35.48 1.42
N GLU A 29 -3.23 35.64 2.58
CA GLU A 29 -1.83 35.26 2.79
C GLU A 29 -1.63 33.74 2.67
N ARG A 30 -2.52 32.94 3.27
CA ARG A 30 -2.50 31.48 3.11
C ARG A 30 -2.67 31.04 1.66
N LYS A 31 -3.51 31.75 0.90
CA LYS A 31 -3.72 31.49 -0.54
C LYS A 31 -2.47 31.86 -1.35
N ARG A 32 -1.81 32.98 -1.04
CA ARG A 32 -0.55 33.40 -1.67
C ARG A 32 0.58 32.42 -1.38
N ALA A 33 0.76 32.00 -0.13
CA ALA A 33 1.78 31.03 0.26
C ALA A 33 1.58 29.66 -0.42
N LYS A 34 0.33 29.20 -0.56
CA LYS A 34 0.02 27.95 -1.28
C LYS A 34 0.34 28.06 -2.78
N ALA A 35 0.01 29.19 -3.40
CA ALA A 35 0.29 29.42 -4.81
C ALA A 35 1.81 29.51 -5.09
N GLU A 36 2.58 30.15 -4.21
CA GLU A 36 4.04 30.23 -4.32
C GLU A 36 4.70 28.86 -4.16
N LYS A 37 4.26 28.07 -3.16
CA LYS A 37 4.74 26.70 -2.96
C LYS A 37 4.43 25.81 -4.17
N GLN A 38 3.27 25.98 -4.79
CA GLN A 38 2.88 25.24 -5.99
C GLN A 38 3.74 25.61 -7.21
N ARG A 39 4.01 26.91 -7.42
CA ARG A 39 4.93 27.37 -8.48
C ARG A 39 6.34 26.82 -8.31
N LYS A 40 6.86 26.83 -7.08
CA LYS A 40 8.21 26.33 -6.78
C LYS A 40 8.34 24.83 -7.05
N LEU A 41 7.32 24.05 -6.71
CA LEU A 41 7.28 22.62 -6.95
C LEU A 41 7.17 22.28 -8.45
N GLU A 42 6.41 23.08 -9.20
CA GLU A 42 6.32 22.94 -10.66
C GLU A 42 7.65 23.30 -11.36
N GLU A 43 8.33 24.36 -10.92
CA GLU A 43 9.66 24.73 -11.41
C GLU A 43 10.69 23.64 -11.10
N GLU A 44 10.65 23.05 -9.91
CA GLU A 44 11.54 21.94 -9.52
C GLU A 44 11.26 20.68 -10.36
N ALA A 45 10.00 20.37 -10.64
CA ALA A 45 9.60 19.28 -11.51
C ALA A 45 10.05 19.50 -12.97
N GLN A 46 9.94 20.73 -13.49
CA GLN A 46 10.47 21.09 -14.81
C GLN A 46 11.99 20.97 -14.86
N ARG A 47 12.69 21.41 -13.80
CA ARG A 47 14.15 21.27 -13.69
C ARG A 47 14.58 19.80 -13.65
N GLN A 48 13.86 18.94 -12.93
CA GLN A 48 14.13 17.50 -12.93
C GLN A 48 13.90 16.85 -14.31
N LYS A 49 12.86 17.25 -15.04
CA LYS A 49 12.63 16.77 -16.41
C LYS A 49 13.75 17.18 -17.36
N LEU A 50 14.23 18.43 -17.29
CA LEU A 50 15.36 18.90 -18.10
C LEU A 50 16.66 18.15 -17.76
N LEU A 51 16.87 17.81 -16.49
CA LEU A 51 18.03 17.00 -16.07
C LEU A 51 17.94 15.55 -16.55
N ALA A 52 16.74 14.95 -16.53
CA ALA A 52 16.51 13.62 -17.08
C ALA A 52 16.76 13.60 -18.59
N GLN A 53 16.24 14.60 -19.32
CA GLN A 53 16.45 14.73 -20.75
C GLN A 53 17.93 14.93 -21.11
N LYS A 54 18.66 15.75 -20.35
CA LYS A 54 20.12 15.90 -20.50
C LYS A 54 20.90 14.60 -20.23
N ARG A 55 20.41 13.70 -19.36
CA ARG A 55 21.05 12.39 -19.13
C ARG A 55 20.84 11.45 -20.32
N ASP A 56 19.68 11.52 -20.96
CA ASP A 56 19.38 10.70 -22.14
C ASP A 56 20.15 11.20 -23.39
N ASP A 57 20.38 12.51 -23.50
CA ASP A 57 21.21 13.10 -24.57
C ASP A 57 22.72 12.79 -24.40
N ASP A 58 23.22 12.68 -23.16
CA ASP A 58 24.61 12.29 -22.88
C ASP A 58 24.88 10.79 -23.15
N ALA A 59 23.85 9.94 -22.94
CA ALA A 59 23.91 8.51 -23.24
C ALA A 59 23.86 8.18 -24.76
N THR A 60 23.37 9.10 -25.59
CA THR A 60 23.30 8.91 -27.05
C THR A 60 24.51 9.47 -27.80
N ASN A 61 25.32 10.32 -27.16
CA ASN A 61 26.56 10.86 -27.76
C ASN A 61 27.84 10.09 -27.35
N SER A 62 27.71 9.04 -26.52
CA SER A 62 28.82 8.13 -26.17
C SER A 62 28.79 6.79 -26.91
N SER A 63 28.09 6.70 -28.05
CA SER A 63 28.12 5.51 -28.92
C SER A 63 29.29 5.58 -29.92
N GLY A 64 30.51 5.55 -29.40
CA GLY A 64 31.74 5.43 -30.19
C GLY A 64 32.77 4.61 -29.42
N GLN A 65 32.97 3.35 -29.85
CA GLN A 65 34.04 2.42 -29.48
C GLN A 65 34.04 1.92 -28.02
N ASP A 66 33.70 0.65 -27.79
CA ASP A 66 34.71 -0.43 -27.82
C ASP A 66 34.06 -1.82 -27.70
N LYS A 67 34.59 -2.78 -28.45
CA LYS A 67 34.34 -4.21 -28.23
C LYS A 67 35.37 -4.68 -27.24
N LEU A 68 35.01 -5.50 -26.24
CA LEU A 68 35.71 -6.74 -25.82
C LEU A 68 35.26 -7.22 -24.42
N ASN A 69 34.92 -8.51 -24.38
CA ASN A 69 35.00 -9.48 -23.29
C ASN A 69 34.04 -9.41 -22.09
N GLY A 70 33.44 -10.58 -21.79
CA GLY A 70 33.05 -10.95 -20.43
C GLY A 70 31.64 -11.49 -20.26
N ASP A 71 31.49 -12.78 -20.56
CA ASP A 71 30.36 -13.65 -20.20
C ASP A 71 29.83 -13.43 -18.77
N THR A 72 28.51 -13.22 -18.61
CA THR A 72 27.68 -13.82 -17.54
C THR A 72 26.20 -13.86 -17.96
N GLY A 73 25.85 -14.97 -18.62
CA GLY A 73 24.54 -15.66 -18.65
C GLY A 73 23.23 -14.89 -18.41
N ARG A 74 22.50 -14.59 -19.49
CA ARG A 74 21.04 -14.61 -19.51
C ARG A 74 20.59 -15.74 -20.46
N PRO A 75 19.91 -16.79 -19.98
CA PRO A 75 19.56 -17.90 -20.86
C PRO A 75 18.48 -17.43 -21.86
N PRO A 76 18.66 -17.62 -23.18
CA PRO A 76 17.62 -17.32 -24.14
C PRO A 76 16.46 -18.30 -23.98
N LYS A 77 15.26 -17.74 -23.87
CA LYS A 77 13.99 -18.46 -23.81
C LYS A 77 13.82 -19.34 -25.05
N ARG A 78 13.49 -20.60 -24.78
CA ARG A 78 12.69 -21.52 -25.61
C ARG A 78 13.46 -22.16 -26.80
N ARG A 79 14.09 -23.30 -26.53
CA ARG A 79 14.36 -24.30 -27.58
C ARG A 79 13.01 -24.82 -28.10
N ARG A 80 12.71 -24.56 -29.37
CA ARG A 80 11.66 -25.29 -30.09
C ARG A 80 12.20 -26.70 -30.33
N LEU A 81 11.62 -27.71 -29.70
CA LEU A 81 11.86 -29.11 -30.04
C LEU A 81 11.20 -29.38 -31.39
N SER A 82 12.00 -29.76 -32.38
CA SER A 82 11.56 -30.24 -33.69
C SER A 82 10.84 -31.58 -33.51
N ASN A 83 9.62 -31.71 -34.04
CA ASN A 83 8.98 -33.00 -34.25
C ASN A 83 9.58 -33.62 -35.53
N GLU A 84 10.58 -34.48 -35.39
CA GLU A 84 10.83 -35.53 -36.39
C GLU A 84 10.55 -36.89 -35.76
N PRO A 85 9.87 -37.81 -36.47
CA PRO A 85 9.60 -39.14 -35.96
C PRO A 85 10.83 -40.04 -36.13
N PRO A 86 11.32 -40.73 -35.09
CA PRO A 86 12.31 -41.78 -35.27
C PRO A 86 11.60 -43.05 -35.71
N ASP A 87 11.90 -43.49 -36.93
CA ASP A 87 11.67 -44.86 -37.38
C ASP A 87 12.40 -45.86 -36.47
N ALA A 88 11.79 -47.04 -36.33
CA ALA A 88 12.27 -48.28 -35.71
C ALA A 88 12.25 -48.39 -34.17
N GLN A 89 11.25 -49.14 -33.69
CA GLN A 89 11.21 -49.76 -32.36
C GLN A 89 12.42 -50.69 -32.14
N PRO A 90 12.81 -50.90 -30.87
CA PRO A 90 12.46 -52.20 -30.31
C PRO A 90 11.83 -52.10 -28.91
N ASP A 91 11.08 -53.15 -28.61
CA ASP A 91 10.24 -53.32 -27.44
C ASP A 91 11.01 -53.19 -26.11
N ILE A 92 10.63 -52.20 -25.32
CA ILE A 92 10.92 -52.15 -23.89
C ILE A 92 9.59 -51.92 -23.20
N GLU A 93 9.07 -52.94 -22.53
CA GLU A 93 7.95 -52.83 -21.59
C GLU A 93 8.37 -51.89 -20.45
N GLN A 94 8.19 -50.59 -20.65
CA GLN A 94 8.34 -49.59 -19.61
C GLN A 94 7.00 -49.53 -18.86
N GLN A 95 6.98 -50.06 -17.65
CA GLN A 95 5.93 -49.74 -16.69
C GLN A 95 5.89 -48.21 -16.57
N GLU A 96 4.85 -47.59 -17.13
CA GLU A 96 4.54 -46.18 -16.96
C GLU A 96 4.18 -45.95 -15.49
N ALA A 97 5.19 -45.78 -14.65
CA ALA A 97 5.00 -45.21 -13.33
C ALA A 97 4.33 -43.84 -13.53
N PRO A 98 3.13 -43.59 -12.96
CA PRO A 98 2.42 -42.35 -13.20
C PRO A 98 3.33 -41.21 -12.78
N ILE A 99 3.53 -40.26 -13.69
CA ILE A 99 4.30 -39.04 -13.43
C ILE A 99 3.72 -38.42 -12.16
N SER A 100 4.45 -38.52 -11.05
CA SER A 100 4.08 -37.88 -9.80
C SER A 100 4.22 -36.38 -10.01
N LEU A 101 3.14 -35.77 -10.46
CA LEU A 101 3.02 -34.32 -10.47
C LEU A 101 3.27 -33.87 -9.04
N LEU A 102 4.24 -32.99 -8.83
CA LEU A 102 4.46 -32.30 -7.56
C LEU A 102 3.19 -31.49 -7.27
N ARG A 103 2.23 -32.14 -6.61
CA ARG A 103 1.03 -31.50 -6.11
C ARG A 103 1.45 -30.79 -4.84
N PHE A 104 1.76 -29.51 -4.98
CA PHE A 104 1.86 -28.65 -3.82
C PHE A 104 0.50 -28.67 -3.11
N PRO A 105 0.46 -28.92 -1.79
CA PRO A 105 -0.79 -28.87 -1.05
C PRO A 105 -1.41 -27.49 -1.27
N ALA A 106 -2.63 -27.48 -1.80
CA ALA A 106 -3.37 -26.25 -1.93
C ALA A 106 -3.64 -25.70 -0.52
N PRO A 107 -3.46 -24.39 -0.27
CA PRO A 107 -3.83 -23.82 1.02
C PRO A 107 -5.32 -24.10 1.25
N GLU A 108 -5.62 -24.78 2.35
CA GLU A 108 -6.99 -25.02 2.77
C GLU A 108 -7.57 -23.69 3.26
N TRP A 109 -8.63 -23.22 2.59
CA TRP A 109 -9.36 -22.05 3.01
C TRP A 109 -10.18 -22.42 4.25
N GLY A 110 -9.71 -22.04 5.43
CA GLY A 110 -10.41 -22.24 6.70
C GLY A 110 -11.23 -21.02 7.12
N PRO A 111 -12.24 -21.19 7.99
CA PRO A 111 -12.94 -20.06 8.59
C PRO A 111 -11.97 -19.21 9.44
N CYS A 112 -12.11 -17.88 9.36
CA CYS A 112 -11.41 -16.98 10.26
C CYS A 112 -12.07 -17.01 11.64
N ARG A 113 -11.27 -16.95 12.71
CA ARG A 113 -11.80 -16.83 14.07
C ARG A 113 -12.42 -15.45 14.29
N HIS A 114 -13.38 -15.40 15.22
CA HIS A 114 -14.03 -14.15 15.61
C HIS A 114 -13.15 -13.31 16.54
N VAL A 115 -13.24 -12.00 16.41
CA VAL A 115 -12.49 -11.03 17.24
C VAL A 115 -12.86 -11.12 18.73
N ASP A 116 -14.08 -11.55 19.06
CA ASP A 116 -14.56 -11.69 20.46
C ASP A 116 -13.78 -12.70 21.29
N ASN A 117 -13.02 -13.58 20.64
CA ASN A 117 -12.10 -14.47 21.36
C ASN A 117 -10.97 -13.70 22.05
N PHE A 118 -10.83 -12.40 21.81
CA PHE A 118 -9.78 -11.55 22.33
C PHE A 118 -10.37 -10.38 23.14
N GLU A 119 -10.06 -10.35 24.43
CA GLU A 119 -10.43 -9.26 25.32
C GLU A 119 -9.49 -8.06 25.09
N ARG A 120 -10.00 -6.96 24.55
CA ARG A 120 -9.23 -5.70 24.40
C ARG A 120 -8.92 -5.11 25.79
N LEU A 121 -7.64 -4.94 26.08
CA LEU A 121 -7.15 -4.42 27.36
C LEU A 121 -6.97 -2.90 27.31
N ASN A 122 -5.98 -2.43 26.57
CA ASN A 122 -5.69 -1.00 26.43
C ASN A 122 -5.31 -0.66 25.00
N HIS A 123 -5.57 0.58 24.65
CA HIS A 123 -5.07 1.18 23.42
C HIS A 123 -3.54 1.34 23.49
N ILE A 124 -2.87 1.11 22.35
CA ILE A 124 -1.42 1.31 22.21
C ILE A 124 -1.17 2.53 21.34
N GLU A 125 -1.60 2.49 20.08
CA GLU A 125 -1.33 3.56 19.11
C GLU A 125 -2.39 3.58 18.01
N GLU A 126 -2.69 4.77 17.50
CA GLU A 126 -3.48 4.99 16.29
C GLU A 126 -2.62 5.65 15.23
N GLY A 127 -2.59 5.06 14.03
CA GLY A 127 -1.87 5.62 12.89
C GLY A 127 -2.71 5.71 11.63
N SER A 128 -2.06 6.10 10.54
CA SER A 128 -2.67 6.15 9.20
C SER A 128 -3.13 4.78 8.71
N TYR A 129 -2.45 3.72 9.13
CA TYR A 129 -2.69 2.35 8.66
C TYR A 129 -3.70 1.57 9.51
N GLY A 130 -4.04 2.04 10.70
CA GLY A 130 -4.89 1.29 11.61
C GLY A 130 -4.81 1.72 13.06
N LEU A 131 -5.55 0.99 13.89
CA LEU A 131 -5.56 1.10 15.34
C LEU A 131 -4.90 -0.14 15.95
N VAL A 132 -3.94 0.05 16.84
CA VAL A 132 -3.29 -1.04 17.57
C VAL A 132 -3.73 -1.03 19.03
N SER A 133 -4.19 -2.18 19.51
CA SER A 133 -4.57 -2.39 20.91
C SER A 133 -3.89 -3.62 21.48
N ARG A 134 -3.59 -3.58 22.78
CA ARG A 134 -3.20 -4.77 23.54
C ARG A 134 -4.48 -5.55 23.85
N ALA A 135 -4.47 -6.84 23.61
CA ALA A 135 -5.58 -7.73 23.94
C ALA A 135 -5.08 -9.00 24.61
N LYS A 136 -5.99 -9.73 25.24
CA LYS A 136 -5.74 -11.02 25.86
C LYS A 136 -6.60 -12.07 25.15
N GLU A 137 -6.00 -13.15 24.69
CA GLU A 137 -6.75 -14.27 24.14
C GLU A 137 -7.48 -15.01 25.26
N SER A 138 -8.80 -15.21 25.11
CA SER A 138 -9.65 -15.80 26.15
C SER A 138 -9.33 -17.27 26.41
N ALA A 139 -8.94 -18.02 25.38
CA ALA A 139 -8.66 -19.46 25.49
C ALA A 139 -7.30 -19.77 26.12
N THR A 140 -6.26 -19.00 25.77
CA THR A 140 -4.87 -19.26 26.18
C THR A 140 -4.41 -18.33 27.30
N GLY A 141 -5.07 -17.19 27.48
CA GLY A 141 -4.65 -16.12 28.38
C GLY A 141 -3.44 -15.31 27.88
N GLU A 142 -2.97 -15.56 26.66
CA GLU A 142 -1.79 -14.92 26.10
C GLU A 142 -2.05 -13.46 25.70
N ILE A 143 -1.08 -12.59 25.94
CA ILE A 143 -1.15 -11.18 25.57
C ILE A 143 -0.73 -11.00 24.10
N VAL A 144 -1.60 -10.38 23.31
CA VAL A 144 -1.40 -10.13 21.88
C VAL A 144 -1.60 -8.67 21.53
N ALA A 145 -1.12 -8.28 20.34
CA ALA A 145 -1.46 -7.00 19.72
C ALA A 145 -2.52 -7.23 18.63
N LEU A 146 -3.64 -6.54 18.72
CA LEU A 146 -4.67 -6.50 17.67
C LEU A 146 -4.50 -5.22 16.86
N LYS A 147 -4.23 -5.37 15.56
CA LYS A 147 -4.19 -4.26 14.59
C LYS A 147 -5.47 -4.26 13.77
N LYS A 148 -6.37 -3.32 14.05
CA LYS A 148 -7.57 -3.07 13.24
C LYS A 148 -7.22 -2.22 12.03
N LEU A 149 -7.47 -2.76 10.83
CA LEU A 149 -7.25 -2.07 9.56
C LEU A 149 -8.35 -1.03 9.33
N LYS A 150 -7.96 0.19 8.91
CA LYS A 150 -8.90 1.24 8.53
C LYS A 150 -9.39 1.02 7.10
N MET A 151 -10.71 0.95 6.92
CA MET A 151 -11.36 0.73 5.61
C MET A 151 -11.81 2.04 4.93
N GLU A 152 -11.90 3.15 5.66
CA GLU A 152 -12.50 4.43 5.23
C GLU A 152 -11.96 5.03 3.93
N ASN A 153 -10.70 4.78 3.58
CA ASN A 153 -10.04 5.44 2.45
C ASN A 153 -10.03 4.62 1.16
N SER A 154 -10.73 3.47 1.13
CA SER A 154 -10.66 2.53 0.03
C SER A 154 -11.96 2.56 -0.77
N HIS A 155 -11.97 3.29 -1.90
CA HIS A 155 -13.08 3.21 -2.86
C HIS A 155 -13.20 1.82 -3.53
N ASP A 156 -12.21 0.94 -3.33
CA ASP A 156 -12.04 -0.33 -4.06
C ASP A 156 -11.94 -1.55 -3.11
N GLY A 157 -12.70 -1.54 -2.01
CA GLY A 157 -12.76 -2.67 -1.08
C GLY A 157 -11.61 -2.73 -0.07
N PHE A 158 -10.95 -3.88 0.06
CA PHE A 158 -9.93 -4.09 1.10
C PHE A 158 -8.61 -3.36 0.77
N PRO A 159 -7.99 -2.64 1.73
CA PRO A 159 -6.81 -1.85 1.47
C PRO A 159 -5.63 -2.72 1.01
N ILE A 160 -5.06 -2.41 -0.17
CA ILE A 160 -3.93 -3.14 -0.74
C ILE A 160 -2.68 -3.11 0.16
N THR A 161 -2.52 -2.05 0.95
CA THR A 161 -1.46 -1.95 1.96
C THR A 161 -1.61 -3.03 3.03
N GLY A 162 -2.84 -3.29 3.50
CA GLY A 162 -3.13 -4.36 4.45
C GLY A 162 -2.81 -5.75 3.89
N LEU A 163 -3.15 -6.00 2.62
CA LEU A 163 -2.83 -7.29 1.97
C LEU A 163 -1.32 -7.53 1.91
N ARG A 164 -0.55 -6.50 1.52
CA ARG A 164 0.91 -6.58 1.47
C ARG A 164 1.50 -6.85 2.84
N GLU A 165 0.98 -6.20 3.89
CA GLU A 165 1.43 -6.45 5.27
C GLU A 165 1.14 -7.88 5.70
N ILE A 166 -0.09 -8.36 5.49
CA ILE A 166 -0.51 -9.73 5.85
C ILE A 166 0.40 -10.75 5.18
N GLN A 167 0.56 -10.65 3.85
CA GLN A 167 1.38 -11.60 3.09
C GLN A 167 2.84 -11.58 3.56
N THR A 168 3.42 -10.39 3.73
CA THR A 168 4.81 -10.25 4.17
C THR A 168 5.04 -10.90 5.54
N LEU A 169 4.12 -10.70 6.48
CA LEU A 169 4.24 -11.26 7.84
C LEU A 169 3.88 -12.75 7.90
N LEU A 170 3.05 -13.26 6.99
CA LEU A 170 2.73 -14.69 6.89
C LEU A 170 3.97 -15.51 6.46
N GLU A 171 4.73 -14.97 5.50
CA GLU A 171 5.94 -15.58 4.94
C GLU A 171 7.17 -15.39 5.85
N SER A 172 7.22 -14.32 6.63
CA SER A 172 8.36 -13.99 7.48
C SER A 172 8.33 -14.70 8.84
N ARG A 173 9.10 -15.78 9.01
CA ARG A 173 9.23 -16.50 10.28
C ARG A 173 10.66 -16.42 10.82
N HIS A 174 10.89 -15.52 11.78
CA HIS A 174 12.19 -15.34 12.41
C HIS A 174 12.06 -14.76 13.82
N THR A 175 12.99 -15.07 14.73
CA THR A 175 12.96 -14.62 16.14
C THR A 175 12.93 -13.10 16.29
N ASN A 176 13.60 -12.38 15.39
CA ASN A 176 13.69 -10.91 15.40
C ASN A 176 12.65 -10.22 14.49
N ILE A 177 11.70 -10.97 13.92
CA ILE A 177 10.62 -10.41 13.11
C ILE A 177 9.31 -10.67 13.83
N VAL A 178 8.44 -9.65 13.86
CA VAL A 178 7.11 -9.79 14.44
C VAL A 178 6.35 -10.85 13.66
N ARG A 179 5.83 -11.84 14.37
CA ARG A 179 5.04 -12.92 13.77
C ARG A 179 3.57 -12.54 13.73
N LEU A 180 2.97 -12.60 12.54
CA LEU A 180 1.52 -12.63 12.41
C LEU A 180 1.00 -14.01 12.88
N ARG A 181 0.15 -14.01 13.91
CA ARG A 181 -0.44 -15.25 14.45
C ARG A 181 -1.57 -15.74 13.56
N GLU A 182 -2.56 -14.88 13.35
CA GLU A 182 -3.77 -15.16 12.59
C GLU A 182 -4.45 -13.86 12.17
N VAL A 183 -5.38 -13.97 11.22
CA VAL A 183 -6.30 -12.90 10.84
C VAL A 183 -7.67 -13.26 11.39
N VAL A 184 -8.28 -12.33 12.11
CA VAL A 184 -9.61 -12.48 12.72
C VAL A 184 -10.58 -11.49 12.08
N MET A 185 -11.87 -11.84 12.08
CA MET A 185 -12.93 -10.96 11.58
C MET A 185 -13.97 -10.71 12.67
N GLY A 186 -14.53 -9.50 12.67
CA GLY A 186 -15.72 -9.15 13.45
C GLY A 186 -16.97 -9.20 12.57
N ASP A 187 -18.14 -9.19 13.20
CA ASP A 187 -19.43 -9.13 12.53
C ASP A 187 -19.66 -7.80 11.80
N SER A 188 -19.05 -6.72 12.29
CA SER A 188 -19.13 -5.39 11.71
C SER A 188 -17.76 -4.76 11.46
N MET A 189 -17.68 -3.82 10.50
CA MET A 189 -16.44 -3.08 10.23
C MET A 189 -16.04 -2.14 11.38
N ASP A 190 -16.99 -1.82 12.28
CA ASP A 190 -16.83 -0.82 13.34
C ASP A 190 -16.39 -1.41 14.68
N GLU A 191 -16.51 -2.72 14.87
CA GLU A 191 -16.12 -3.45 16.09
C GLU A 191 -14.64 -3.88 16.16
#